data_AF-A0A2G1WZH8-F1
#
_entry.id   AF-A0A2G1WZH8-F1
#
_cell.length_a   1.000
_cell.length_b   1.000
_cell.length_c   1.000
_cell.angle_alpha   90.00
_cell.angle_beta   90.00
_cell.angle_gamma   90.00
#
_symmetry.space_group_name_H-M   'P 1'
#
loop_
_entity.id
_entity.type
_entity.pdbx_description
1 polymer ?
#
loop_
_entity_poly.entity_id
_entity_poly.type
_entity_poly.pdbx_seq_one_letter_code
_entity_poly.pdbx_strand_id
1 'polypeptide(L)'
;MGCAADWIEGGGDTGVEIRSPEHVVVEVKARGNGRVNSLEVTNVDKHRRQRGADHAIVVAPGFAPKVIDNAETTELTTIAVDDLVELLDRREEYAVPPEEILALLTRSGAFQDDRLDLLDEYIQDRIDAGEILLAVIRALERADGAVETAEDVRWIVVGMEGSNDIPTTEEVRSALQLLAHPSVGAVEQDEEGYRVTTDYENGIQLVRSLGDIVQPPGREG
;
A
#
# COMPACT_ATOMS: atom_id res chain seq x y z
N MET A 1 -4.51 11.00 -1.14
CA MET A 1 -5.00 9.61 -1.21
C MET A 1 -5.03 9.01 -2.62
N GLY A 2 -5.15 9.80 -3.70
CA GLY A 2 -5.24 9.23 -5.06
C GLY A 2 -6.56 8.52 -5.38
N CYS A 3 -7.59 8.77 -4.58
CA CYS A 3 -8.94 8.26 -4.78
C CYS A 3 -9.75 9.19 -5.69
N ALA A 4 -10.75 8.65 -6.37
CA ALA A 4 -11.78 9.46 -7.03
C ALA A 4 -12.74 10.00 -5.96
N ALA A 5 -12.78 11.31 -5.74
CA ALA A 5 -13.54 11.91 -4.66
C ALA A 5 -14.25 13.21 -5.07
N ASP A 6 -15.42 13.45 -4.48
CA ASP A 6 -16.23 14.65 -4.66
C ASP A 6 -16.46 15.37 -3.32
N TRP A 7 -16.52 16.70 -3.37
CA TRP A 7 -16.97 17.50 -2.24
C TRP A 7 -18.47 17.34 -2.02
N ILE A 8 -18.87 17.12 -0.77
CA ILE A 8 -20.27 17.15 -0.38
C ILE A 8 -20.62 18.58 0.04
N GLU A 9 -21.27 19.33 -0.85
CA GLU A 9 -21.80 20.66 -0.51
C GLU A 9 -23.22 20.55 0.10
N GLY A 10 -23.36 21.01 1.36
CA GLY A 10 -24.67 21.22 1.98
C GLY A 10 -24.70 21.07 3.50
N GLY A 11 -25.19 22.10 4.20
CA GLY A 11 -25.64 22.01 5.60
C GLY A 11 -24.55 21.90 6.66
N GLY A 12 -23.80 22.98 6.94
CA GLY A 12 -23.02 23.18 8.17
C GLY A 12 -21.78 22.28 8.41
N ASP A 13 -21.75 21.09 7.82
CA ASP A 13 -20.68 20.11 7.90
C ASP A 13 -20.00 19.95 6.53
N THR A 14 -18.68 19.97 6.51
CA THR A 14 -17.88 19.72 5.32
C THR A 14 -17.62 18.22 5.22
N GLY A 15 -18.06 17.59 4.12
CA GLY A 15 -17.85 16.17 3.85
C GLY A 15 -17.19 15.93 2.50
N VAL A 16 -16.55 14.77 2.37
CA VAL A 16 -15.96 14.27 1.12
C VAL A 16 -16.56 12.89 0.85
N GLU A 17 -16.93 12.63 -0.40
CA GLU A 17 -17.40 11.33 -0.86
C GLU A 17 -16.31 10.70 -1.73
N ILE A 18 -15.72 9.60 -1.28
CA ILE A 18 -14.80 8.79 -2.08
C ILE A 18 -15.63 7.74 -2.81
N ARG A 19 -15.47 7.64 -4.14
CA ARG A 19 -16.23 6.68 -4.97
C ARG A 19 -15.42 5.47 -5.42
N SER A 20 -14.09 5.57 -5.41
CA SER A 20 -13.18 4.52 -5.87
C SER A 20 -11.83 4.66 -5.16
N PRO A 21 -11.16 3.55 -4.80
CA PRO A 21 -11.54 2.15 -5.04
C PRO A 21 -12.69 1.60 -4.18
N GLU A 22 -13.04 2.26 -3.08
CA GLU A 22 -14.20 1.91 -2.24
C GLU A 22 -15.14 3.10 -2.09
N HIS A 23 -16.45 2.86 -1.89
CA HIS A 23 -17.42 3.93 -1.69
C HIS A 23 -17.49 4.32 -0.21
N VAL A 24 -16.89 5.45 0.14
CA VAL A 24 -16.73 5.89 1.54
C VAL A 24 -17.17 7.33 1.70
N VAL A 25 -17.87 7.63 2.79
CA VAL A 25 -18.15 9.02 3.19
C VAL A 25 -17.17 9.44 4.28
N VAL A 26 -16.53 10.58 4.07
CA VAL A 26 -15.64 11.21 5.03
C VAL A 26 -16.33 12.45 5.59
N GLU A 27 -16.52 12.50 6.90
CA GLU A 27 -17.03 13.68 7.60
C GLU A 27 -15.91 14.39 8.35
N VAL A 28 -15.74 15.69 8.10
CA VAL A 28 -14.77 16.51 8.83
C VAL A 28 -15.46 17.22 9.99
N LYS A 29 -14.97 17.01 11.21
CA LYS A 29 -15.47 17.66 12.42
C LYS A 29 -14.42 18.61 12.99
N ALA A 30 -14.57 19.90 12.69
CA ALA A 30 -13.77 20.95 13.31
C ALA A 30 -14.47 21.47 14.59
N ARG A 31 -13.76 21.48 15.72
CA ARG A 31 -14.19 22.14 16.97
C ARG A 31 -13.09 23.06 17.46
N GLY A 32 -13.44 24.28 17.89
CA GLY A 32 -12.49 25.32 18.29
C GLY A 32 -11.63 25.01 19.53
N ASN A 33 -11.92 23.91 20.24
CA ASN A 33 -11.14 23.40 21.38
C ASN A 33 -10.19 22.25 21.01
N GLY A 34 -10.05 21.92 19.71
CA GLY A 34 -9.07 20.94 19.22
C GLY A 34 -9.41 19.46 19.47
N ARG A 35 -10.56 19.11 20.09
CA ARG A 35 -10.96 17.70 20.29
C ARG A 35 -12.48 17.50 20.19
N VAL A 36 -12.87 16.38 19.59
CA VAL A 36 -14.25 15.88 19.54
C VAL A 36 -14.54 15.08 20.80
N ASN A 37 -15.39 15.63 21.67
CA ASN A 37 -15.79 15.01 22.94
C ASN A 37 -17.01 14.09 22.83
N SER A 38 -17.80 14.25 21.77
CA SER A 38 -18.98 13.45 21.47
C SER A 38 -19.20 13.43 19.96
N LEU A 39 -19.50 12.26 19.42
CA LEU A 39 -19.87 12.08 18.03
C LEU A 39 -21.36 11.74 17.94
N GLU A 40 -22.11 12.47 17.10
CA GLU A 40 -23.50 12.12 16.78
C GLU A 40 -23.53 11.01 15.73
N VAL A 41 -23.14 9.80 16.16
CA VAL A 41 -22.98 8.61 15.31
C VAL A 41 -24.21 8.35 14.44
N THR A 42 -25.42 8.53 14.98
CA THR A 42 -26.67 8.33 14.23
C THR A 42 -26.79 9.22 13.01
N ASN A 43 -26.23 10.44 13.05
CA ASN A 43 -26.23 11.35 11.90
C ASN A 43 -25.20 10.90 10.86
N VAL A 44 -24.01 10.47 11.29
CA VAL A 44 -22.97 9.94 10.41
C VAL A 44 -23.46 8.69 9.66
N ASP A 45 -24.03 7.71 10.38
CA ASP A 45 -24.57 6.49 9.77
C ASP A 45 -25.76 6.79 8.86
N LYS A 46 -26.62 7.75 9.21
CA LYS A 46 -27.69 8.22 8.33
C LYS A 46 -27.13 8.79 7.02
N HIS A 47 -26.09 9.62 7.07
CA HIS A 47 -25.45 10.18 5.87
C HIS A 47 -24.82 9.10 5.00
N ARG A 48 -24.07 8.17 5.62
CA ARG A 48 -23.50 7.00 4.93
C ARG A 48 -24.58 6.24 4.15
N ARG A 49 -25.69 5.87 4.82
CA ARG A 49 -26.81 5.14 4.20
C ARG A 49 -27.53 5.93 3.12
N GLN A 50 -27.70 7.24 3.29
CA GLN A 50 -28.31 8.10 2.28
C GLN A 50 -27.48 8.17 0.99
N ARG A 51 -26.16 8.03 1.11
CA ARG A 51 -25.22 8.00 -0.02
C ARG A 51 -25.02 6.60 -0.59
N GLY A 52 -25.44 5.55 0.13
CA GLY A 52 -25.16 4.18 -0.26
C GLY A 52 -23.70 3.77 -0.06
N ALA A 53 -22.95 4.52 0.75
CA ALA A 53 -21.55 4.24 1.00
C ALA A 53 -21.38 3.02 1.91
N ASP A 54 -20.31 2.27 1.66
CA ASP A 54 -19.97 1.06 2.39
C ASP A 54 -19.50 1.40 3.81
N HIS A 55 -18.68 2.44 3.94
CA HIS A 55 -18.08 2.84 5.22
C HIS A 55 -18.18 4.34 5.49
N ALA A 56 -17.98 4.73 6.75
CA ALA A 56 -17.87 6.13 7.17
C ALA A 56 -16.59 6.40 7.96
N ILE A 57 -15.89 7.47 7.59
CA ILE A 57 -14.68 7.95 8.27
C ILE A 57 -14.97 9.33 8.85
N VAL A 58 -14.59 9.54 10.10
CA VAL A 58 -14.66 10.84 10.76
C VAL A 58 -13.25 11.37 10.99
N VAL A 59 -12.96 12.54 10.44
CA VAL A 59 -11.68 13.24 10.60
C VAL A 59 -11.85 14.41 11.55
N ALA A 60 -10.99 14.51 12.55
CA ALA A 60 -10.99 15.64 13.49
C ALA A 60 -9.59 15.92 14.02
N PRO A 61 -9.31 17.10 14.62
CA PRO A 61 -8.00 17.36 15.22
C PRO A 61 -7.65 16.41 16.38
N GLY A 62 -8.65 15.73 16.95
CA GLY A 62 -8.44 14.67 17.93
C GLY A 62 -9.76 14.21 18.54
N PHE A 63 -9.74 13.08 19.25
CA PHE A 63 -10.94 12.46 19.85
C PHE A 63 -10.77 12.27 21.35
N ALA A 64 -11.87 12.35 22.12
CA ALA A 64 -11.88 11.93 23.51
C ALA A 64 -11.84 10.40 23.62
N PRO A 65 -11.28 9.80 24.68
CA PRO A 65 -11.18 8.34 24.83
C PRO A 65 -12.52 7.62 24.65
N LYS A 66 -13.60 8.18 25.21
CA LYS A 66 -14.94 7.63 25.02
C LYS A 66 -15.37 7.57 23.55
N VAL A 67 -14.94 8.50 22.70
CA VAL A 67 -15.28 8.47 21.27
C VAL A 67 -14.48 7.40 20.54
N ILE A 68 -13.20 7.25 20.89
CA ILE A 68 -12.31 6.17 20.41
C ILE A 68 -12.91 4.80 20.73
N ASP A 69 -13.25 4.56 22.01
CA ASP A 69 -13.82 3.28 22.47
C ASP A 69 -15.14 2.93 21.75
N ASN A 70 -15.93 3.94 21.39
CA ASN A 70 -17.22 3.73 20.73
C ASN A 70 -17.10 3.55 19.21
N ALA A 71 -15.97 3.91 18.58
CA ALA A 71 -15.79 3.84 17.13
C ALA A 71 -15.95 2.40 16.61
N GLU A 72 -15.44 1.41 17.35
CA GLU A 72 -15.57 -0.01 16.99
C GLU A 72 -17.03 -0.47 17.02
N THR A 73 -17.75 -0.12 18.10
CA THR A 73 -19.16 -0.52 18.29
C THR A 73 -20.10 0.15 17.28
N THR A 74 -19.63 1.22 16.63
CA THR A 74 -20.44 2.05 15.74
C THR A 74 -20.10 1.86 14.27
N GLU A 75 -19.28 0.85 13.96
CA GLU A 75 -18.92 0.44 12.60
C GLU A 75 -18.37 1.59 11.75
N LEU A 76 -17.70 2.56 12.37
CA LEU A 76 -17.09 3.71 11.71
C LEU A 76 -15.60 3.80 12.05
N THR A 77 -14.87 4.58 11.26
CA THR A 77 -13.48 4.91 11.56
C THR A 77 -13.38 6.33 12.10
N THR A 78 -12.60 6.53 13.17
CA THR A 78 -12.18 7.87 13.60
C THR A 78 -10.69 8.02 13.40
N ILE A 79 -10.23 9.08 12.72
CA ILE A 79 -8.80 9.34 12.48
C ILE A 79 -8.45 10.78 12.82
N ALA A 80 -7.40 10.99 13.61
CA ALA A 80 -6.94 12.34 13.92
C ALA A 80 -6.28 12.97 12.68
N VAL A 81 -6.24 14.31 12.63
CA VAL A 81 -5.57 15.01 11.51
C VAL A 81 -4.10 14.64 11.44
N ASP A 82 -3.41 14.52 12.57
CA ASP A 82 -1.98 14.18 12.60
C ASP A 82 -1.73 12.78 12.02
N ASP A 83 -2.50 11.76 12.45
CA ASP A 83 -2.40 10.40 11.90
C ASP A 83 -2.75 10.36 10.39
N LEU A 84 -3.73 11.16 9.95
CA LEU A 84 -4.07 11.25 8.54
C LEU A 84 -2.94 11.89 7.72
N VAL A 85 -2.23 12.88 8.27
CA VAL A 85 -1.05 13.47 7.61
C VAL A 85 0.05 12.42 7.50
N GLU A 86 0.35 11.72 8.59
CA GLU A 86 1.36 10.65 8.60
C GLU A 86 1.06 9.52 7.59
N LEU A 87 -0.21 9.14 7.45
CA LEU A 87 -0.68 8.18 6.45
C LEU A 87 -0.46 8.70 5.02
N LEU A 88 -0.74 9.98 4.79
CA LEU A 88 -0.61 10.62 3.48
C LEU A 88 0.85 10.82 3.07
N ASP A 89 1.72 11.18 4.03
CA ASP A 89 3.15 11.36 3.80
C ASP A 89 3.80 10.05 3.35
N ARG A 90 3.55 8.94 4.06
CA ARG A 90 4.01 7.60 3.66
C ARG A 90 3.51 7.19 2.28
N ARG A 91 2.25 7.48 1.98
CA ARG A 91 1.67 7.20 0.67
C ARG A 91 2.40 7.94 -0.44
N GLU A 92 2.70 9.22 -0.23
CA GLU A 92 3.42 10.05 -1.19
C GLU A 92 4.87 9.59 -1.35
N GLU A 93 5.57 9.31 -0.25
CA GLU A 93 6.96 8.88 -0.23
C GLU A 93 7.18 7.52 -0.88
N TYR A 94 6.34 6.53 -0.55
CA TYR A 94 6.52 5.13 -0.97
C TYR A 94 5.55 4.70 -2.09
N ALA A 95 4.84 5.65 -2.70
CA ALA A 95 3.83 5.40 -3.73
C ALA A 95 2.87 4.25 -3.33
N VAL A 96 2.30 4.33 -2.13
CA VAL A 96 1.33 3.35 -1.64
C VAL A 96 0.04 3.49 -2.44
N PRO A 97 -0.49 2.39 -3.01
CA PRO A 97 -1.70 2.46 -3.82
C PRO A 97 -2.93 2.83 -2.95
N PRO A 98 -3.92 3.55 -3.52
CA PRO A 98 -5.12 3.99 -2.79
C PRO A 98 -5.88 2.85 -2.09
N GLU A 99 -5.85 1.65 -2.65
CA GLU A 99 -6.51 0.43 -2.15
C GLU A 99 -5.99 0.05 -0.76
N GLU A 100 -4.67 0.06 -0.56
CA GLU A 100 -4.03 -0.30 0.71
C GLU A 100 -4.31 0.74 1.79
N ILE A 101 -4.31 2.02 1.40
CA ILE A 101 -4.70 3.12 2.29
C ILE A 101 -6.16 2.97 2.73
N LEU A 102 -7.06 2.67 1.81
CA LEU A 102 -8.47 2.49 2.13
C LEU A 102 -8.72 1.22 2.96
N ALA A 103 -8.02 0.13 2.70
CA ALA A 103 -8.10 -1.10 3.50
C ALA A 103 -7.74 -0.89 4.98
N LEU A 104 -6.94 0.13 5.30
CA LEU A 104 -6.67 0.54 6.69
C LEU A 104 -7.74 1.49 7.23
N LEU A 105 -8.22 2.41 6.39
CA LEU A 105 -9.23 3.41 6.76
C LEU A 105 -10.64 2.84 6.88
N THR A 106 -10.97 1.73 6.23
CA THR A 106 -12.31 1.11 6.29
C THR A 106 -12.46 0.05 7.38
N ARG A 107 -11.40 -0.19 8.18
CA ARG A 107 -11.50 -0.96 9.42
C ARG A 107 -12.19 -0.13 10.49
N SER A 108 -13.33 -0.61 11.01
CA SER A 108 -14.03 0.06 12.11
C SER A 108 -13.13 0.24 13.34
N GLY A 109 -13.37 1.28 14.13
CA GLY A 109 -12.54 1.64 15.28
C GLY A 109 -11.71 2.89 15.07
N ALA A 110 -10.96 3.28 16.09
CA ALA A 110 -10.03 4.37 15.96
C ALA A 110 -8.83 3.95 15.09
N PHE A 111 -8.41 4.85 14.21
CA PHE A 111 -7.13 4.74 13.54
C PHE A 111 -6.05 5.17 14.52
N GLN A 112 -5.11 4.28 14.81
CA GLN A 112 -4.02 4.49 15.77
C GLN A 112 -2.71 3.92 15.20
N ASP A 113 -1.63 4.06 15.96
CA ASP A 113 -0.26 3.65 15.58
C ASP A 113 -0.19 2.20 15.08
N ASP A 114 -1.00 1.28 15.63
CA ASP A 114 -1.04 -0.12 15.21
C ASP A 114 -1.41 -0.29 13.73
N ARG A 115 -2.20 0.63 13.15
CA ARG A 115 -2.51 0.63 11.72
C ARG A 115 -1.41 1.26 10.87
N LEU A 116 -0.66 2.21 11.43
CA LEU A 116 0.53 2.75 10.77
C LEU A 116 1.64 1.69 10.73
N ASP A 117 1.79 0.90 11.81
CA ASP A 117 2.73 -0.22 11.85
C ASP A 117 2.44 -1.24 10.75
N LEU A 118 1.16 -1.55 10.48
CA LEU A 118 0.75 -2.42 9.37
C LEU A 118 1.09 -1.83 8.00
N LEU A 119 0.99 -0.50 7.85
CA LEU A 119 1.39 0.17 6.62
C LEU A 119 2.91 0.12 6.44
N ASP A 120 3.65 0.33 7.52
CA ASP A 120 5.11 0.30 7.52
C ASP A 120 5.62 -1.12 7.20
N GLU A 121 4.98 -2.17 7.71
CA GLU A 121 5.23 -3.58 7.34
C GLU A 121 5.01 -3.80 5.84
N TYR A 122 3.87 -3.37 5.30
CA TYR A 122 3.58 -3.46 3.85
C TYR A 122 4.61 -2.70 2.99
N ILE A 123 5.04 -1.52 3.43
CA ILE A 123 6.05 -0.73 2.74
C ILE A 123 7.39 -1.47 2.74
N GLN A 124 7.79 -2.02 3.89
CA GLN A 124 9.05 -2.74 4.02
C GLN A 124 9.06 -4.00 3.14
N ASP A 125 7.98 -4.80 3.15
CA ASP A 125 7.83 -5.98 2.28
C ASP A 125 8.02 -5.62 0.79
N ARG A 126 7.52 -4.45 0.36
CA ARG A 126 7.70 -3.97 -1.02
C ARG A 126 9.13 -3.53 -1.32
N ILE A 127 9.79 -2.89 -0.36
CA ILE A 127 11.20 -2.50 -0.48
C ILE A 127 12.05 -3.76 -0.62
N ASP A 128 11.88 -4.72 0.29
CA ASP A 128 12.62 -5.98 0.30
C ASP A 128 12.41 -6.76 -1.00
N ALA A 129 11.16 -6.86 -1.49
CA ALA A 129 10.88 -7.47 -2.79
C ALA A 129 11.60 -6.76 -3.95
N GLY A 130 11.65 -5.43 -3.94
CA GLY A 130 12.38 -4.63 -4.92
C GLY A 130 13.89 -4.89 -4.89
N GLU A 131 14.47 -4.98 -3.69
CA GLU A 131 15.89 -5.31 -3.49
C GLU A 131 16.22 -6.71 -3.98
N ILE A 132 15.34 -7.69 -3.71
CA ILE A 132 15.49 -9.06 -4.19
C ILE A 132 15.48 -9.13 -5.72
N LEU A 133 14.59 -8.38 -6.39
CA LEU A 133 14.58 -8.30 -7.87
C LEU A 133 15.91 -7.78 -8.41
N LEU A 134 16.46 -6.71 -7.82
CA LEU A 134 17.75 -6.15 -8.23
C LEU A 134 18.92 -7.11 -7.94
N ALA A 135 18.90 -7.78 -6.79
CA ALA A 135 19.90 -8.77 -6.43
C ALA A 135 19.92 -9.94 -7.43
N VAL A 136 18.75 -10.41 -7.86
CA VAL A 136 18.62 -11.47 -8.87
C VAL A 136 19.16 -11.03 -10.23
N ILE A 137 18.80 -9.83 -10.70
CA ILE A 137 19.34 -9.27 -11.96
C ILE A 137 20.87 -9.22 -11.91
N ARG A 138 21.42 -8.70 -10.81
CA ARG A 138 22.87 -8.57 -10.62
C ARG A 138 23.57 -9.93 -10.54
N ALA A 139 22.93 -10.93 -9.93
CA ALA A 139 23.47 -12.28 -9.81
C ALA A 139 23.59 -12.94 -11.19
N LEU A 140 22.55 -12.84 -12.00
CA LEU A 140 22.54 -13.38 -13.37
C LEU A 140 23.52 -12.63 -14.28
N GLU A 141 23.62 -11.31 -14.16
CA GLU A 141 24.62 -10.52 -14.89
C GLU A 141 26.06 -10.96 -14.53
N ARG A 142 26.31 -11.23 -13.25
CA ARG A 142 27.63 -11.68 -12.76
C ARG A 142 27.98 -13.12 -13.17
N ALA A 143 26.98 -13.98 -13.35
CA ALA A 143 27.19 -15.37 -13.76
C ALA A 143 27.80 -15.49 -15.17
N ASP A 144 27.64 -14.45 -16.01
CA ASP A 144 28.14 -14.40 -17.39
C ASP A 144 27.76 -15.65 -18.20
N GLY A 145 26.50 -16.10 -18.02
CA GLY A 145 25.98 -17.35 -18.57
C GLY A 145 24.60 -17.71 -18.01
N ALA A 146 24.04 -18.82 -18.49
CA ALA A 146 22.79 -19.36 -17.93
C ALA A 146 23.03 -19.99 -16.55
N VAL A 147 22.10 -19.76 -15.63
CA VAL A 147 22.10 -20.33 -14.28
C VAL A 147 20.92 -21.30 -14.15
N GLU A 148 21.19 -22.57 -13.90
CA GLU A 148 20.21 -23.65 -14.03
C GLU A 148 19.02 -23.52 -13.07
N THR A 149 19.27 -23.18 -11.80
CA THR A 149 18.22 -23.19 -10.76
C THR A 149 18.15 -21.90 -9.95
N ALA A 150 16.99 -21.66 -9.34
CA ALA A 150 16.80 -20.56 -8.38
C ALA A 150 17.70 -20.71 -7.14
N GLU A 151 18.06 -21.93 -6.77
CA GLU A 151 19.00 -22.18 -5.66
C GLU A 151 20.41 -21.72 -6.04
N ASP A 152 20.86 -21.98 -7.27
CA ASP A 152 22.16 -21.50 -7.75
C ASP A 152 22.21 -19.97 -7.84
N VAL A 153 21.13 -19.34 -8.34
CA VAL A 153 21.01 -17.88 -8.34
C VAL A 153 21.11 -17.33 -6.91
N ARG A 154 20.41 -17.96 -5.96
CA ARG A 154 20.50 -17.59 -4.54
C ARG A 154 21.93 -17.70 -4.01
N TRP A 155 22.67 -18.76 -4.34
CA TRP A 155 24.07 -18.90 -3.93
C TRP A 155 24.96 -17.80 -4.48
N ILE A 156 24.71 -17.33 -5.71
CA ILE A 156 25.41 -16.19 -6.29
C ILE A 156 25.07 -14.91 -5.50
N VAL A 157 23.78 -14.68 -5.20
CA VAL A 157 23.34 -13.54 -4.35
C VAL A 157 24.06 -13.55 -3.00
N VAL A 158 24.03 -14.68 -2.30
CA VAL A 158 24.74 -14.89 -1.02
C VAL A 158 26.24 -14.59 -1.14
N GLY A 159 26.87 -14.99 -2.25
CA GLY A 159 28.29 -14.74 -2.48
C GLY A 159 28.64 -13.28 -2.81
N MET A 160 27.66 -12.47 -3.22
CA MET A 160 27.81 -11.03 -3.50
C MET A 160 27.50 -10.17 -2.27
N GLU A 161 26.49 -10.58 -1.49
CA GLU A 161 26.00 -9.88 -0.31
C GLU A 161 26.99 -10.06 0.86
N GLY A 162 27.44 -8.94 1.43
CA GLY A 162 28.07 -8.93 2.76
C GLY A 162 27.08 -8.67 3.89
N SER A 163 25.78 -8.74 3.60
CA SER A 163 24.68 -8.32 4.46
C SER A 163 24.12 -9.49 5.30
N ASN A 164 23.27 -9.16 6.28
CA ASN A 164 22.63 -10.14 7.16
C ASN A 164 21.29 -10.67 6.64
N ASP A 165 20.66 -10.01 5.65
CA ASP A 165 19.37 -10.44 5.11
C ASP A 165 19.55 -11.14 3.77
N ILE A 166 19.51 -12.45 3.84
CA ILE A 166 19.72 -13.34 2.71
C ILE A 166 18.35 -13.81 2.22
N PRO A 167 17.99 -13.56 0.95
CA PRO A 167 16.72 -14.04 0.43
C PRO A 167 16.65 -15.56 0.47
N THR A 168 15.47 -16.07 0.77
CA THR A 168 15.14 -17.48 0.67
C THR A 168 15.11 -17.93 -0.78
N THR A 169 15.20 -19.25 -1.01
CA THR A 169 15.10 -19.81 -2.36
C THR A 169 13.73 -19.55 -2.99
N GLU A 170 12.68 -19.42 -2.18
CA GLU A 170 11.32 -19.13 -2.67
C GLU A 170 11.20 -17.68 -3.15
N GLU A 171 11.79 -16.73 -2.44
CA GLU A 171 11.82 -15.32 -2.83
C GLU A 171 12.60 -15.15 -4.14
N VAL A 172 13.77 -15.78 -4.26
CA VAL A 172 14.54 -15.78 -5.51
C VAL A 172 13.73 -16.41 -6.66
N ARG A 173 13.02 -17.50 -6.40
CA ARG A 173 12.17 -18.13 -7.41
C ARG A 173 11.02 -17.22 -7.84
N SER A 174 10.35 -16.56 -6.90
CA SER A 174 9.26 -15.63 -7.18
C SER A 174 9.74 -14.43 -7.99
N ALA A 175 10.91 -13.89 -7.64
CA ALA A 175 11.57 -12.83 -8.40
C ALA A 175 11.90 -13.27 -9.83
N LEU A 176 12.49 -14.46 -10.01
CA LEU A 176 12.78 -15.01 -11.34
C LEU A 176 11.51 -15.20 -12.18
N GLN A 177 10.42 -15.70 -11.58
CA GLN A 177 9.13 -15.84 -12.26
C GLN A 177 8.57 -14.50 -12.74
N LEU A 178 8.63 -13.46 -11.90
CA LEU A 178 8.17 -12.12 -12.27
C LEU A 178 9.06 -11.52 -13.37
N LEU A 179 10.39 -11.61 -13.22
CA LEU A 179 11.34 -11.06 -14.19
C LEU A 179 11.28 -11.78 -15.55
N ALA A 180 10.93 -13.06 -15.55
CA ALA A 180 10.73 -13.86 -16.75
C ALA A 180 9.33 -13.71 -17.37
N HIS A 181 8.41 -13.05 -16.68
CA HIS A 181 7.08 -12.80 -17.24
C HIS A 181 7.19 -11.96 -18.52
N PRO A 182 6.46 -12.27 -19.61
CA PRO A 182 6.60 -11.57 -20.89
C PRO A 182 6.38 -10.05 -20.85
N SER A 183 5.58 -9.56 -19.90
CA SER A 183 5.36 -8.12 -19.69
C SER A 183 6.54 -7.40 -19.03
N VAL A 184 7.45 -8.14 -18.40
CA VAL A 184 8.65 -7.63 -17.72
C VAL A 184 9.89 -7.93 -18.57
N GLY A 185 10.07 -9.19 -18.98
CA GLY A 185 11.03 -9.61 -20.00
C GLY A 185 12.51 -9.36 -19.66
N ALA A 186 12.85 -9.25 -18.38
CA ALA A 186 14.20 -8.97 -17.89
C ALA A 186 15.07 -10.22 -17.69
N VAL A 187 14.42 -11.38 -17.62
CA VAL A 187 15.06 -12.69 -17.55
C VAL A 187 14.44 -13.58 -18.62
N GLU A 188 15.27 -14.30 -19.35
CA GLU A 188 14.86 -15.42 -20.18
C GLU A 188 15.01 -16.72 -19.38
N GLN A 189 14.04 -17.62 -19.53
CA GLN A 189 14.11 -18.97 -19.00
C GLN A 189 14.00 -19.97 -20.15
N ASP A 190 15.05 -20.76 -20.35
CA ASP A 190 15.13 -21.82 -21.37
C ASP A 190 15.59 -23.17 -20.75
N GLU A 191 15.93 -24.15 -21.59
CA GLU A 191 16.42 -25.46 -21.13
C GLU A 191 17.78 -25.40 -20.40
N GLU A 192 18.58 -24.35 -20.64
CA GLU A 192 19.88 -24.12 -20.00
C GLU A 192 19.75 -23.39 -18.66
N GLY A 193 18.59 -22.76 -18.39
CA GLY A 193 18.27 -22.11 -17.12
C GLY A 193 17.81 -20.66 -17.29
N TYR A 194 18.18 -19.82 -16.33
CA TYR A 194 17.85 -18.40 -16.29
C TYR A 194 19.01 -17.56 -16.84
N ARG A 195 18.71 -16.59 -17.70
CA ARG A 195 19.67 -15.63 -18.26
C ARG A 195 19.08 -14.23 -18.21
N VAL A 196 19.87 -13.25 -17.77
CA VAL A 196 19.42 -11.86 -17.80
C VAL A 196 19.45 -11.30 -19.23
N THR A 197 18.44 -10.55 -19.61
CA THR A 197 18.33 -9.88 -20.93
C THR A 197 18.66 -8.40 -20.87
N THR A 198 18.86 -7.89 -19.65
CA THR A 198 19.13 -6.49 -19.31
C THR A 198 20.39 -6.37 -18.47
N ASP A 199 21.00 -5.19 -18.46
CA ASP A 199 22.04 -4.85 -17.47
C ASP A 199 21.40 -4.36 -16.15
N TYR A 200 22.22 -4.25 -15.11
CA TYR A 200 21.78 -3.80 -13.79
C TYR A 200 21.22 -2.38 -13.77
N GLU A 201 21.78 -1.45 -14.56
CA GLU A 201 21.31 -0.05 -14.61
C GLU A 201 19.89 0.04 -15.18
N ASN A 202 19.62 -0.72 -16.25
CA ASN A 202 18.30 -0.87 -16.83
C ASN A 202 17.37 -1.67 -15.92
N GLY A 203 17.89 -2.63 -15.15
CA GLY A 203 17.17 -3.32 -14.07
C GLY A 203 16.62 -2.36 -13.01
N ILE A 204 17.38 -1.33 -12.61
CA ILE A 204 16.90 -0.28 -11.71
C ILE A 204 15.73 0.49 -12.32
N GLN A 205 15.81 0.84 -13.61
CA GLN A 205 14.73 1.55 -14.29
C GLN A 205 13.47 0.69 -14.38
N LEU A 206 13.63 -0.61 -14.63
CA LEU A 206 12.54 -1.57 -14.66
C LEU A 206 11.85 -1.71 -13.30
N VAL A 207 12.60 -1.93 -12.21
CA VAL A 207 11.99 -2.06 -10.88
C VAL A 207 11.23 -0.79 -10.49
N ARG A 208 11.75 0.38 -10.86
CA ARG A 208 11.04 1.65 -10.68
C ARG A 208 9.76 1.75 -11.51
N SER A 209 9.75 1.23 -12.74
CA SER A 209 8.56 1.26 -13.60
C SER A 209 7.53 0.19 -13.28
N LEU A 210 7.88 -0.88 -12.54
CA LEU A 210 6.91 -1.90 -12.11
C LEU A 210 5.77 -1.31 -11.26
N GLY A 211 6.04 -0.23 -10.51
CA GLY A 211 4.99 0.53 -9.81
C GLY A 211 3.97 1.20 -10.74
N ASP A 212 4.35 1.49 -11.98
CA ASP A 212 3.46 2.04 -13.01
C ASP A 212 2.78 0.95 -13.85
N ILE A 213 3.40 -0.23 -13.95
CA ILE A 213 2.96 -1.36 -14.80
C ILE A 213 1.93 -2.24 -14.08
N VAL A 214 2.08 -2.47 -12.77
CA VAL A 214 1.15 -3.27 -11.97
C VAL A 214 0.05 -2.36 -11.41
N GLN A 215 -0.94 -2.05 -12.25
CA GLN A 215 -2.17 -1.43 -11.77
C GLN A 215 -3.12 -2.50 -11.21
N PRO A 216 -3.79 -2.25 -10.08
CA PRO A 216 -4.88 -3.11 -9.66
C PRO A 216 -5.90 -3.21 -10.80
N PRO A 217 -6.51 -4.39 -11.03
CA PRO A 217 -7.50 -4.52 -12.09
C PRO A 217 -8.61 -3.51 -11.81
N GLY A 218 -8.70 -2.48 -12.65
CA GLY A 218 -9.86 -1.60 -12.69
C GLY A 218 -11.08 -2.48 -12.95
N ARG A 219 -11.95 -2.63 -11.94
CA ARG A 219 -13.22 -3.33 -12.15
C ARG A 219 -14.00 -2.54 -13.18
N GLU A 220 -14.23 -3.17 -14.33
CA GLU A 220 -15.08 -2.64 -15.39
C GLU A 220 -16.48 -2.33 -14.85
N GLY A 221 -16.96 -1.11 -15.12
CA GLY A 221 -18.39 -0.79 -15.29
C GLY A 221 -19.18 -0.46 -14.04
#